data_AF-A0A527H7Z3-F1
#
_entry.id   AF-A0A527H7Z3-F1
#
_cell.length_a   1.000
_cell.length_b   1.000
_cell.length_c   1.000
_cell.angle_alpha   90.00
_cell.angle_beta   90.00
_cell.angle_gamma   90.00
#
_symmetry.space_group_name_H-M   'P 1'
#
loop_
_entity.id
_entity.type
_entity.pdbx_description
1 polymer ?
#
loop_
_entity_poly.entity_id
_entity_poly.type
_entity_poly.pdbx_seq_one_letter_code
_entity_poly.pdbx_strand_id
1 'polypeptide(L)' 'MSYIASRLSAVKPSASMAASQAARALRAKGVDVIDLGLGEPDFPTPSHIIEAAHVAAKAGQTLYT' A
#
# COMPACT_ATOMS: atom_id res chain seq x y z
N MET A 1 -15.43 21.44 19.02
CA MET A 1 -13.96 21.40 19.04
C MET A 1 -13.51 20.29 18.11
N SER A 2 -12.54 20.56 17.23
CA SER A 2 -11.94 19.50 16.41
C SER A 2 -11.00 18.68 17.30
N TYR A 3 -11.13 17.35 17.27
CA TYR A 3 -10.21 16.43 17.96
C TYR A 3 -8.90 16.21 17.18
N ILE A 4 -8.70 16.94 16.08
CA ILE A 4 -7.50 16.86 15.25
C ILE A 4 -6.41 17.77 15.81
N ALA A 5 -5.20 17.23 15.98
CA ALA A 5 -4.03 18.00 16.37
C ALA A 5 -3.69 19.08 15.33
N SER A 6 -3.38 20.30 15.78
CA SER A 6 -3.12 21.46 14.93
C SER A 6 -2.03 21.22 13.88
N ARG A 7 -0.97 20.47 14.21
CA ARG A 7 0.13 20.12 13.29
C ARG A 7 -0.31 19.38 12.02
N LEU A 8 -1.47 18.71 12.04
CA LEU A 8 -1.94 17.97 10.86
C LEU A 8 -2.32 18.92 9.71
N SER A 9 -2.64 20.19 10.00
CA SER A 9 -2.98 21.18 8.96
C SER A 9 -1.82 21.50 8.02
N ALA A 10 -0.57 21.26 8.44
CA ALA A 10 0.61 21.47 7.61
C ALA A 10 0.85 20.32 6.60
N VAL A 11 0.24 19.15 6.81
CA VAL A 11 0.39 17.99 5.93
C VAL A 11 -0.51 18.18 4.72
N LYS A 12 0.10 18.36 3.55
CA LYS A 12 -0.65 18.50 2.29
C LYS A 12 -1.18 17.14 1.83
N PRO A 13 -2.34 17.11 1.14
CA PRO A 13 -2.80 15.91 0.46
C PRO A 13 -1.75 15.36 -0.52
N SER A 14 -1.62 14.05 -0.60
CA SER A 14 -0.66 13.40 -1.49
C SER A 14 -1.14 13.43 -2.95
N ALA A 15 -0.34 14.06 -3.81
CA ALA A 15 -0.58 14.08 -5.25
C ALA A 15 -0.48 12.68 -5.88
N SER A 16 0.45 11.83 -5.42
CA SER A 16 0.60 10.47 -5.93
C SER A 16 -0.61 9.60 -5.58
N MET A 17 -1.12 9.69 -4.35
CA MET A 17 -2.33 8.96 -3.98
C MET A 17 -3.56 9.40 -4.79
N ALA A 18 -3.70 10.70 -5.04
CA ALA A 18 -4.78 11.22 -5.87
C ALA A 18 -4.71 10.71 -7.31
N ALA A 19 -3.51 10.66 -7.90
CA ALA A 19 -3.29 10.11 -9.23
C ALA A 19 -3.64 8.61 -9.30
N SER A 20 -3.15 7.81 -8.35
CA SER A 20 -3.47 6.37 -8.27
C SER A 20 -4.97 6.11 -8.02
N GLN A 21 -5.67 7.00 -7.32
CA GLN A 21 -7.12 6.90 -7.15
C GLN A 21 -7.87 7.20 -8.46
N ALA A 22 -7.46 8.23 -9.19
CA ALA A 22 -8.05 8.57 -10.49
C ALA A 22 -7.84 7.46 -11.52
N ALA A 23 -6.62 6.89 -11.59
CA ALA A 23 -6.31 5.75 -12.47
C ALA A 23 -7.20 4.53 -12.16
N ARG A 24 -7.36 4.18 -10.87
CA ARG A 24 -8.27 3.10 -10.44
C ARG A 24 -9.72 3.38 -10.81
N ALA A 25 -10.20 4.61 -10.66
CA ALA A 25 -11.57 4.99 -11.01
C ALA A 25 -11.83 4.93 -12.53
N LEU A 26 -10.84 5.27 -13.36
CA LEU A 26 -10.92 5.13 -14.82
C LEU A 26 -10.94 3.65 -15.25
N ARG A 27 -10.05 2.82 -14.68
CA ARG A 27 -10.08 1.35 -14.91
C ARG A 27 -11.42 0.73 -14.56
N ALA A 28 -12.03 1.13 -13.43
CA ALA A 28 -13.34 0.64 -13.01
C ALA A 28 -14.48 1.03 -13.97
N LYS A 29 -14.29 2.07 -14.78
CA LYS A 29 -15.23 2.49 -15.84
C LYS A 29 -14.96 1.78 -17.19
N GLY A 30 -14.02 0.84 -17.24
CA GLY A 30 -13.63 0.12 -18.45
C GLY A 30 -12.67 0.89 -19.36
N VAL A 31 -12.07 1.97 -18.89
CA VAL A 31 -11.01 2.67 -19.63
C VAL A 31 -9.72 1.86 -19.53
N ASP A 32 -9.04 1.67 -20.65
CA ASP A 32 -7.70 1.08 -20.67
C ASP A 32 -6.68 2.11 -20.15
N VAL A 33 -6.05 1.80 -19.01
CA VAL A 33 -5.15 2.72 -18.29
C VAL A 33 -3.83 2.02 -18.02
N ILE A 34 -2.77 2.52 -18.64
CA ILE A 34 -1.38 2.18 -18.31
C ILE A 34 -0.94 3.06 -17.15
N ASP A 35 -0.73 2.45 -15.98
CA ASP A 35 -0.28 3.16 -14.78
C ASP A 35 1.24 3.02 -14.65
N LEU A 36 1.95 4.13 -14.84
CA LEU A 36 3.41 4.23 -14.72
C LEU A 36 3.84 4.89 -13.40
N GLY A 37 2.90 5.08 -12.47
CA GLY A 37 3.12 5.73 -11.18
C GLY A 37 3.37 4.75 -10.01
N LEU A 38 3.34 3.44 -10.27
CA LEU A 38 3.56 2.43 -9.24
C LEU A 38 5.03 2.47 -8.77
N GLY A 39 5.24 2.62 -7.47
CA GLY A 39 6.57 2.69 -6.85
C GLY A 39 7.10 1.34 -6.34
N GLU A 40 6.37 0.25 -6.57
CA GLU A 40 6.75 -1.11 -6.18
C GLU A 40 6.97 -2.00 -7.42
N PRO A 41 7.82 -3.03 -7.32
CA PRO A 41 8.05 -3.94 -8.42
C PRO A 41 6.82 -4.78 -8.76
N ASP A 42 6.74 -5.24 -10.01
CA ASP A 42 5.64 -6.04 -10.57
C ASP A 42 5.78 -7.55 -10.32
N PHE A 43 6.88 -7.99 -9.71
CA PHE A 43 7.11 -9.39 -9.39
C PHE A 43 6.62 -9.76 -7.97
N PRO A 44 6.13 -11.00 -7.77
CA PRO A 44 5.76 -11.46 -6.45
C PRO A 44 6.98 -11.58 -5.53
N THR A 45 6.73 -11.55 -4.22
CA THR A 45 7.75 -11.88 -3.23
C THR A 45 8.34 -13.28 -3.51
N PRO A 46 9.67 -13.46 -3.50
CA PRO A 46 10.31 -14.76 -3.68
C PRO A 46 9.77 -15.85 -2.75
N SER A 47 9.61 -17.07 -3.27
CA SER A 47 8.98 -18.19 -2.56
C SER A 47 9.64 -18.53 -1.22
N HIS A 48 10.97 -18.51 -1.16
CA HIS A 48 11.71 -18.81 0.07
C HIS A 48 11.41 -17.83 1.20
N ILE A 49 11.06 -16.57 0.90
CA ILE A 49 10.67 -15.56 1.89
C ILE A 49 9.26 -15.86 2.41
N ILE A 50 8.33 -16.19 1.51
CA ILE A 50 6.95 -16.56 1.86
C ILE A 50 6.95 -17.81 2.76
N GLU A 51 7.71 -18.83 2.40
CA GLU A 51 7.81 -20.06 3.19
C GLU A 51 8.44 -19.82 4.57
N ALA A 52 9.49 -19.00 4.65
CA ALA A 52 10.10 -18.64 5.94
C ALA A 52 9.10 -17.92 6.85
N ALA A 53 8.35 -16.95 6.32
CA ALA A 53 7.31 -16.24 7.08
C ALA A 53 6.18 -17.18 7.53
N HIS A 54 5.77 -18.11 6.68
CA HIS A 54 4.75 -19.11 6.99
C HIS A 54 5.19 -20.09 8.09
N VAL A 55 6.45 -20.56 8.05
CA VAL A 55 7.03 -21.40 9.09
C VAL A 55 7.10 -20.66 10.42
N ALA A 56 7.57 -19.41 10.43
CA ALA A 56 7.64 -18.58 11.64
C ALA A 56 6.25 -18.38 12.28
N ALA A 57 5.24 -18.08 11.46
CA ALA A 57 3.85 -17.94 11.91
C ALA A 57 3.32 -19.25 12.53
N LYS A 58 3.56 -20.40 11.88
CA LYS A 58 3.17 -21.72 12.40
C LYS A 58 3.92 -22.11 13.68
N ALA A 59 5.15 -21.67 13.82
CA ALA A 59 5.98 -21.88 15.01
C ALA A 59 5.61 -20.96 16.18
N GLY A 60 4.62 -20.08 16.03
CA GLY A 60 4.16 -19.18 17.09
C GLY A 60 5.11 -18.01 17.36
N GLN A 61 5.97 -17.64 16.40
CA GLN A 61 6.88 -16.50 16.51
C GLN A 61 6.14 -15.16 16.33
N THR A 62 5.18 -14.91 17.21
CA THR A 62 4.26 -13.76 17.15
C THR A 62 4.31 -12.89 18.40
N LEU A 63 5.17 -13.23 19.36
CA LEU A 63 5.35 -12.51 20.61
C LEU A 63 6.64 -11.69 20.57
N TYR A 64 6.73 -10.67 21.43
CA TYR A 64 7.88 -9.79 21.51
C TYR A 64 9.15 -10.45 22.06
N THR A 65 9.00 -11.56 22.79
CA THR A 65 10.07 -12.28 23.49
C THR A 65 10.05 -13.75 23.11
#